data_AF-A0A7C5DQT2-F1
#
_entry.id   AF-A0A7C5DQT2-F1
#
_cell.length_a   1.000
_cell.length_b   1.000
_cell.length_c   1.000
_cell.angle_alpha   90.00
_cell.angle_beta   90.00
_cell.angle_gamma   90.00
#
_symmetry.space_group_name_H-M   'P 1'
#
loop_
_entity.id
_entity.type
_entity.pdbx_description
1 polymer ?
#
loop_
_entity_poly.entity_id
_entity_poly.type
_entity_poly.pdbx_seq_one_letter_code
_entity_poly.pdbx_strand_id
1 'polypeptide(L)'
;MIAQSATSKRMYARGVSKPKRADVLYVTSEDPHSILFRGKSMKIDRRCFLSLVIGGAAGTALTPLPWKMTDDSSIWSQNWPWTPVIAKGETFYESSACTLCPGGCGITVRMIEDRTVKIEGQTGHPVNDGGVCVLGLSGLQLLYNPNRVTRPMKRTGSRGSGRWEPISWDDAIGQVVSKLSELRENCQPQKVGC
;
A
#
# COMPACT_ATOMS: atom_id res chain seq x y z
N MET A 1 15.33 -8.76 76.20
CA MET A 1 15.61 -10.19 75.99
C MET A 1 16.75 -10.32 74.98
N ILE A 2 17.88 -10.87 75.45
CA ILE A 2 18.96 -11.58 74.71
C ILE A 2 19.77 -10.73 73.69
N ALA A 3 20.93 -10.15 74.07
CA ALA A 3 22.32 -10.72 74.18
C ALA A 3 23.10 -10.70 72.84
N GLN A 4 24.10 -9.81 72.69
CA GLN A 4 25.58 -10.06 72.75
C GLN A 4 26.14 -10.88 71.57
N SER A 5 26.88 -10.28 70.62
CA SER A 5 28.35 -10.07 70.59
C SER A 5 29.20 -11.34 70.63
N ALA A 6 30.08 -11.56 69.63
CA ALA A 6 31.48 -12.03 69.80
C ALA A 6 32.14 -12.56 68.50
N THR A 7 33.13 -11.79 68.02
CA THR A 7 34.54 -12.18 67.76
C THR A 7 34.97 -13.57 67.25
N SER A 8 35.77 -13.51 66.17
CA SER A 8 37.10 -14.13 65.95
C SER A 8 37.28 -15.65 65.95
N LYS A 9 37.94 -16.17 64.91
CA LYS A 9 39.25 -16.83 65.06
C LYS A 9 39.92 -17.09 63.70
N ARG A 10 41.23 -16.86 63.71
CA ARG A 10 42.24 -17.06 62.67
C ARG A 10 43.11 -18.24 63.12
N MET A 11 43.53 -19.14 62.22
CA MET A 11 44.84 -19.86 62.17
C MET A 11 44.74 -21.09 61.24
N TYR A 12 45.50 -21.13 60.13
CA TYR A 12 46.82 -21.80 59.91
C TYR A 12 46.69 -23.34 59.83
N ALA A 13 47.32 -24.11 58.93
CA ALA A 13 48.50 -23.99 58.05
C ALA A 13 48.34 -25.05 56.91
N ARG A 14 49.15 -25.24 55.85
CA ARG A 14 50.62 -25.26 55.66
C ARG A 14 50.84 -25.43 54.13
N GLY A 15 51.93 -24.87 53.62
CA GLY A 15 52.21 -24.77 52.19
C GLY A 15 52.67 -26.04 51.48
N VAL A 16 52.76 -25.94 50.15
CA VAL A 16 53.88 -26.47 49.38
C VAL A 16 54.27 -25.45 48.31
N SER A 17 55.57 -25.22 48.27
CA SER A 17 56.35 -24.34 47.41
C SER A 17 56.34 -24.72 45.91
N LYS A 18 56.53 -23.69 45.07
CA LYS A 18 56.74 -23.73 43.60
C LYS A 18 57.79 -24.77 43.13
N PRO A 19 57.75 -25.15 41.83
CA PRO A 19 58.73 -24.62 40.88
C PRO A 19 58.05 -24.12 39.59
N LYS A 20 58.29 -22.87 39.17
CA LYS A 20 59.31 -22.39 38.20
C LYS A 20 59.11 -22.94 36.77
N ARG A 21 58.87 -21.99 35.85
CA ARG A 21 59.00 -22.12 34.39
C ARG A 21 60.21 -22.96 34.04
N ALA A 22 60.01 -23.92 33.16
CA ALA A 22 61.06 -24.49 32.34
C ALA A 22 60.55 -24.44 30.90
N ASP A 23 60.95 -23.39 30.19
CA ASP A 23 61.01 -23.42 28.73
C ASP A 23 62.08 -24.47 28.38
N VAL A 24 61.62 -25.63 27.96
CA VAL A 24 62.50 -26.69 27.46
C VAL A 24 62.16 -26.86 25.98
N LEU A 25 62.92 -26.14 25.17
CA LEU A 25 63.11 -26.43 23.77
C LEU A 25 63.95 -27.72 23.67
N TYR A 26 63.30 -28.83 23.34
CA TYR A 26 64.00 -29.93 22.68
C TYR A 26 63.56 -29.95 21.22
N VAL A 27 64.51 -29.57 20.36
CA VAL A 27 64.46 -29.85 18.93
C VAL A 27 64.68 -31.35 18.79
N THR A 28 63.65 -32.08 18.35
CA THR A 28 63.83 -33.39 17.74
C THR A 28 63.32 -33.33 16.31
N SER A 29 64.19 -33.82 15.44
CA SER A 29 64.10 -33.99 14.00
C SER A 29 62.78 -34.62 13.52
N GLU A 30 62.48 -34.36 12.25
CA GLU A 30 61.55 -35.09 11.36
C GLU A 30 60.03 -34.85 11.52
N ASP A 31 59.48 -33.94 10.68
CA ASP A 31 58.38 -34.21 9.73
C ASP A 31 57.87 -32.91 9.06
N PRO A 32 58.08 -32.67 7.74
CA PRO A 32 57.77 -31.39 7.10
C PRO A 32 56.39 -31.28 6.44
N HIS A 33 55.41 -32.15 6.74
CA HIS A 33 54.08 -32.08 6.10
C HIS A 33 52.92 -32.46 7.02
N SER A 34 52.58 -31.60 7.98
CA SER A 34 51.20 -31.52 8.48
C SER A 34 50.87 -30.10 8.95
N ILE A 35 50.52 -29.24 8.00
CA ILE A 35 49.83 -27.98 8.30
C ILE A 35 48.46 -28.35 8.86
N LEU A 36 48.41 -28.48 10.19
CA LEU A 36 47.18 -28.56 10.94
C LEU A 36 46.45 -27.22 10.75
N PHE A 37 45.56 -27.16 9.77
CA PHE A 37 44.51 -26.17 9.70
C PHE A 37 43.69 -26.29 10.98
N ARG A 38 44.08 -25.56 12.01
CA ARG A 38 43.26 -25.33 13.20
C ARG A 38 42.10 -24.47 12.77
N GLY A 39 41.07 -25.11 12.23
CA GLY A 39 39.77 -24.53 11.94
C GLY A 39 39.23 -23.94 13.22
N LYS A 40 39.46 -22.65 13.43
CA LYS A 40 38.85 -21.88 14.51
C LYS A 40 37.38 -21.74 14.15
N SER A 41 36.57 -22.70 14.59
CA SER A 41 35.11 -22.56 14.61
C SER A 41 34.79 -21.21 15.22
N MET A 42 34.31 -20.26 14.41
CA MET A 42 33.81 -18.98 14.91
C MET A 42 32.54 -19.25 15.70
N LYS A 43 32.68 -19.46 17.01
CA LYS A 43 31.57 -19.44 17.94
C LYS A 43 31.17 -17.98 18.11
N ILE A 44 30.04 -17.58 17.53
CA ILE A 44 29.49 -16.24 17.72
C ILE A 44 29.16 -16.09 19.21
N ASP A 45 29.95 -15.28 19.92
CA ASP A 45 29.71 -14.95 21.32
C ASP A 45 28.65 -13.84 21.42
N ARG A 46 27.91 -13.78 22.54
CA ARG A 46 26.86 -12.76 22.78
C ARG A 46 27.38 -11.34 22.60
N ARG A 47 28.64 -11.09 22.99
CA ARG A 47 29.32 -9.80 22.83
C ARG A 47 29.62 -9.50 21.37
N CYS A 48 30.02 -10.50 20.60
CA CYS A 48 30.27 -10.36 19.16
C CYS A 48 28.95 -10.05 18.42
N PHE A 49 27.86 -10.75 18.78
CA PHE A 49 26.53 -10.48 18.24
C PHE A 49 26.06 -9.06 18.58
N LEU A 50 26.19 -8.62 19.84
CA LEU A 50 25.81 -7.25 20.24
C LEU A 50 26.66 -6.19 19.54
N SER A 51 27.97 -6.37 19.41
CA SER A 51 28.84 -5.45 18.67
C SER A 51 28.50 -5.40 17.18
N LEU A 52 28.11 -6.53 16.57
CA LEU A 52 27.65 -6.59 15.18
C LEU A 52 26.31 -5.87 15.00
N VAL A 53 25.34 -6.07 15.91
CA VAL A 53 24.04 -5.40 15.86
C VAL A 53 24.19 -3.88 16.04
N ILE A 54 24.97 -3.45 17.05
CA ILE A 54 25.22 -2.02 17.30
C ILE A 54 25.98 -1.39 16.14
N GLY A 55 27.04 -2.05 15.64
CA GLY A 55 27.81 -1.59 14.49
C GLY A 55 27.00 -1.55 13.21
N GLY A 56 26.13 -2.53 12.98
CA GLY A 56 25.21 -2.58 11.85
C GLY A 56 24.15 -1.49 11.91
N ALA A 57 23.57 -1.22 13.08
CA ALA A 57 22.60 -0.14 13.27
C ALA A 57 23.25 1.25 13.08
N ALA A 58 24.41 1.49 13.69
CA ALA A 58 25.15 2.73 13.53
C ALA A 58 25.63 2.93 12.09
N GLY A 59 26.16 1.88 11.45
CA GLY A 59 26.58 1.91 10.06
C GLY A 59 25.40 2.21 9.13
N THR A 60 24.26 1.56 9.32
CA THR A 60 23.05 1.80 8.52
C THR A 60 22.56 3.24 8.67
N ALA A 61 22.54 3.80 9.88
CA ALA A 61 22.12 5.18 10.14
C ALA A 61 23.06 6.24 9.53
N LEU A 62 24.36 5.95 9.47
CA LEU A 62 25.37 6.85 8.90
C LEU A 62 25.48 6.73 7.37
N THR A 63 24.97 5.64 6.79
CA THR A 63 24.86 5.52 5.33
C THR A 63 23.60 6.22 4.82
N PRO A 64 23.59 6.71 3.57
CA PRO A 64 22.37 7.20 2.93
C PRO A 64 21.37 6.07 2.63
N LEU A 65 21.67 4.81 2.96
CA LEU A 65 20.88 3.64 2.61
C LEU A 65 19.43 3.71 3.09
N PRO A 66 19.11 4.07 4.35
CA PRO A 66 17.71 4.13 4.80
C PRO A 66 16.90 5.19 4.03
N TRP A 67 17.51 6.35 3.78
CA TRP A 67 16.89 7.45 3.06
C TRP A 67 16.68 7.09 1.58
N LYS A 68 17.71 6.53 0.93
CA LYS A 68 17.67 6.09 -0.46
C LYS A 68 16.66 4.96 -0.65
N MET A 69 16.61 3.96 0.23
CA MET A 69 15.64 2.88 0.16
C MET A 69 14.22 3.38 0.37
N THR A 70 14.02 4.34 1.28
CA THR A 70 12.70 4.95 1.48
C THR A 70 12.27 5.72 0.23
N ASP A 71 13.15 6.55 -0.33
CA ASP A 71 12.92 7.28 -1.58
C ASP A 71 12.62 6.34 -2.75
N ASP A 72 13.47 5.34 -2.99
CA ASP A 72 13.29 4.35 -4.06
C ASP A 72 12.00 3.54 -3.87
N SER A 73 11.62 3.20 -2.63
CA SER A 73 10.33 2.54 -2.34
C SER A 73 9.13 3.45 -2.61
N SER A 74 9.27 4.76 -2.37
CA SER A 74 8.22 5.75 -2.66
C SER A 74 8.07 5.98 -4.16
N ILE A 75 9.16 5.99 -4.92
CA ILE A 75 9.17 6.10 -6.37
C ILE A 75 8.57 4.83 -6.99
N TRP A 76 9.00 3.66 -6.51
CA TRP A 76 8.53 2.38 -7.02
C TRP A 76 7.02 2.18 -6.80
N SER A 77 6.50 2.56 -5.62
CA SER A 77 5.06 2.47 -5.32
C SER A 77 4.20 3.45 -6.13
N GLN A 78 4.76 4.59 -6.56
CA GLN A 78 4.04 5.55 -7.40
C GLN A 78 4.10 5.20 -8.89
N ASN A 79 5.19 4.58 -9.37
CA ASN A 79 5.42 4.25 -10.78
C ASN A 79 4.97 2.84 -11.18
N TRP A 80 4.10 2.20 -10.41
CA TRP A 80 3.49 0.93 -10.82
C TRP A 80 2.75 1.07 -12.16
N PRO A 81 2.85 0.09 -13.08
CA PRO A 81 2.21 0.18 -14.41
C PRO A 81 0.70 0.42 -14.40
N TRP A 82 0.03 0.10 -13.29
CA TRP A 82 -1.41 0.28 -13.13
C TRP A 82 -1.80 1.57 -12.39
N THR A 83 -0.83 2.34 -11.87
CA THR A 83 -1.12 3.65 -11.30
C THR A 83 -1.41 4.61 -12.45
N PRO A 84 -2.60 5.23 -12.52
CA PRO A 84 -2.90 6.16 -13.59
C PRO A 84 -1.99 7.39 -13.45
N VAL A 85 -1.14 7.63 -14.45
CA VAL A 85 -0.36 8.87 -14.55
C VAL A 85 -1.34 9.99 -14.91
N ILE A 86 -1.61 10.88 -13.96
CA ILE A 86 -2.48 12.03 -14.19
C ILE A 86 -1.63 13.13 -14.84
N ALA A 87 -2.19 13.82 -15.83
CA ALA A 87 -1.55 14.97 -16.44
C ALA A 87 -1.21 16.01 -15.37
N LYS A 88 -0.06 16.66 -15.49
CA LYS A 88 0.30 17.80 -14.64
C LYS A 88 -0.33 19.04 -15.25
N GLY A 89 -1.38 19.57 -14.63
CA GLY A 89 -2.11 20.73 -15.12
C GLY A 89 -2.75 21.53 -14.00
N GLU A 90 -3.51 22.57 -14.37
CA GLU A 90 -4.25 23.40 -13.43
C GLU A 90 -5.39 22.61 -12.78
N THR A 91 -5.59 22.82 -11.47
CA THR A 91 -6.63 22.14 -10.69
C THR A 91 -7.89 22.99 -10.60
N PHE A 92 -9.02 22.43 -11.01
CA PHE A 92 -10.33 23.04 -10.89
C PHE A 92 -11.19 22.28 -9.89
N TYR A 93 -12.14 22.97 -9.27
CA TYR A 93 -13.09 22.37 -8.33
C TYR A 93 -14.50 22.76 -8.78
N GLU A 94 -15.34 21.75 -9.01
CA GLU A 94 -16.71 21.94 -9.45
C GLU A 94 -17.68 21.36 -8.42
N SER A 95 -18.73 22.11 -8.09
CA SER A 95 -19.77 21.65 -7.17
C SER A 95 -20.85 20.87 -7.92
N SER A 96 -21.27 19.73 -7.37
CA SER A 96 -22.30 18.88 -7.94
C SER A 96 -23.09 18.16 -6.85
N ALA A 97 -24.06 17.33 -7.24
CA ALA A 97 -24.84 16.51 -6.32
C ALA A 97 -24.69 15.03 -6.67
N CYS A 98 -24.50 14.20 -5.65
CA CYS A 98 -24.40 12.75 -5.79
C CYS A 98 -25.77 12.12 -6.01
N THR A 99 -25.95 11.39 -7.10
CA THR A 99 -27.20 10.72 -7.49
C THR A 99 -27.17 9.20 -7.30
N LEU A 100 -26.21 8.67 -6.55
CA LEU A 100 -26.08 7.21 -6.33
C LEU A 100 -27.11 6.67 -5.34
N CYS A 101 -27.73 7.54 -4.56
CA CYS A 101 -28.83 7.22 -3.67
C CYS A 101 -29.82 8.41 -3.68
N PRO A 102 -31.05 8.24 -3.14
CA PRO A 102 -32.04 9.32 -3.12
C PRO A 102 -31.67 10.49 -2.18
N GLY A 103 -30.55 10.39 -1.45
CA GLY A 103 -30.12 11.41 -0.50
C GLY A 103 -29.63 12.72 -1.13
N GLY A 104 -29.11 12.70 -2.36
CA GLY A 104 -28.72 13.94 -3.06
C GLY A 104 -27.61 14.73 -2.35
N CYS A 105 -26.61 14.06 -1.76
CA CYS A 105 -25.53 14.74 -1.04
C CYS A 105 -24.72 15.66 -1.96
N GLY A 106 -24.35 16.85 -1.48
CA GLY A 106 -23.50 17.79 -2.20
C GLY A 106 -22.05 17.34 -2.22
N ILE A 107 -21.44 17.37 -3.39
CA ILE A 107 -20.07 16.93 -3.62
C ILE A 107 -19.28 18.01 -4.34
N THR A 108 -17.99 18.07 -4.05
CA THR A 108 -17.02 18.87 -4.80
C THR A 108 -16.12 17.92 -5.57
N VAL A 109 -16.03 18.12 -6.88
CA VAL A 109 -15.23 17.30 -7.78
C VAL A 109 -13.98 18.07 -8.14
N ARG A 110 -12.82 17.53 -7.76
CA ARG A 110 -11.52 18.05 -8.19
C ARG A 110 -11.21 17.52 -9.58
N MET A 111 -10.91 18.43 -10.50
CA MET A 111 -10.48 18.15 -11.86
C MET A 111 -9.05 18.65 -12.07
N ILE A 112 -8.34 18.00 -12.97
CA ILE A 112 -7.06 18.49 -13.49
C ILE A 112 -7.24 18.57 -15.00
N GLU A 113 -7.19 19.78 -15.55
CA GLU A 113 -7.66 20.07 -16.91
C GLU A 113 -9.09 19.49 -17.11
N ASP A 114 -9.30 18.66 -18.13
CA ASP A 114 -10.59 18.04 -18.45
C ASP A 114 -10.85 16.70 -17.71
N ARG A 115 -9.95 16.28 -16.81
CA ARG A 115 -10.03 14.97 -16.15
C ARG A 115 -10.45 15.10 -14.68
N THR A 116 -11.54 14.44 -14.31
CA THR A 116 -11.97 14.36 -12.90
C THR A 116 -11.09 13.39 -12.11
N VAL A 117 -10.50 13.84 -11.00
CA VAL A 117 -9.47 13.11 -10.24
C VAL A 117 -9.96 12.68 -8.85
N LYS A 118 -10.76 13.50 -8.17
CA LYS A 118 -11.23 13.21 -6.82
C LYS A 118 -12.63 13.74 -6.59
N ILE A 119 -13.42 13.03 -5.80
CA ILE A 119 -14.71 13.50 -5.27
C ILE A 119 -14.56 13.67 -3.77
N GLU A 120 -15.02 14.80 -3.24
CA GLU A 120 -15.06 15.13 -1.82
C GLU A 120 -16.45 15.66 -1.46
N GLY A 121 -16.81 15.69 -0.18
CA GLY A 121 -18.07 16.30 0.24
C GLY A 121 -17.98 17.82 0.21
N GLN A 122 -19.07 18.48 -0.17
CA GLN A 122 -19.13 19.94 -0.18
C GLN A 122 -19.50 20.48 1.21
N THR A 123 -18.58 21.22 1.83
CA THR A 123 -18.84 21.96 3.08
C THR A 123 -19.91 23.02 2.86
N GLY A 124 -20.84 23.15 3.80
CA GLY A 124 -21.99 24.06 3.72
C GLY A 124 -23.19 23.53 2.93
N HIS A 125 -23.13 22.31 2.37
CA HIS A 125 -24.27 21.73 1.67
C HIS A 125 -25.33 21.24 2.68
N PRO A 126 -26.63 21.59 2.53
CA PRO A 126 -27.66 21.38 3.55
C PRO A 126 -27.89 19.91 3.94
N VAL A 127 -27.59 18.98 3.03
CA VAL A 127 -27.81 17.55 3.26
C VAL A 127 -26.70 16.90 4.11
N ASN A 128 -25.46 17.32 3.91
CA ASN A 128 -24.30 16.52 4.32
C ASN A 128 -23.12 17.32 4.88
N ASP A 129 -23.10 18.65 4.72
CA ASP A 129 -22.09 19.56 5.27
C ASP A 129 -20.65 19.02 5.22
N GLY A 130 -20.20 18.61 4.03
CA GLY A 130 -18.86 18.05 3.79
C GLY A 130 -18.72 16.54 4.02
N GLY A 131 -19.71 15.88 4.61
CA GLY A 131 -19.75 14.41 4.75
C GLY A 131 -20.12 13.70 3.44
N VAL A 132 -19.51 12.57 3.12
CA VAL A 132 -19.89 11.78 1.94
C VAL A 132 -19.62 10.30 2.19
N CYS A 133 -20.51 9.43 1.71
CA CYS A 133 -20.35 7.99 1.88
C CYS A 133 -19.28 7.41 0.93
N VAL A 134 -18.81 6.20 1.23
CA VAL A 134 -17.80 5.49 0.41
C VAL A 134 -18.24 5.29 -1.04
N LEU A 135 -19.54 5.14 -1.29
CA LEU A 135 -20.09 5.03 -2.65
C LEU A 135 -19.94 6.35 -3.41
N GLY A 136 -20.26 7.48 -2.78
CA GLY A 136 -20.10 8.81 -3.38
C GLY A 136 -18.64 9.14 -3.68
N LEU A 137 -17.74 8.85 -2.74
CA LEU A 137 -16.29 8.99 -2.95
C LEU A 137 -15.77 8.15 -4.11
N SER A 138 -16.36 6.97 -4.31
CA SER A 138 -15.98 6.03 -5.37
C SER A 138 -16.68 6.30 -6.71
N GLY A 139 -17.46 7.38 -6.83
CA GLY A 139 -18.26 7.67 -8.04
C GLY A 139 -17.43 7.74 -9.33
N LEU A 140 -16.15 8.12 -9.25
CA LEU A 140 -15.23 8.14 -10.39
C LEU A 140 -15.03 6.77 -11.05
N GLN A 141 -15.20 5.68 -10.30
CA GLN A 141 -15.11 4.33 -10.83
C GLN A 141 -16.21 4.04 -11.87
N LEU A 142 -17.37 4.69 -11.76
CA LEU A 142 -18.44 4.57 -12.75
C LEU A 142 -18.12 5.37 -14.02
N LEU A 143 -17.51 6.55 -13.87
CA LEU A 143 -17.14 7.41 -14.99
C LEU A 143 -16.09 6.75 -15.89
N TYR A 144 -15.09 6.11 -15.28
CA TYR A 144 -13.97 5.46 -15.96
C TYR A 144 -14.15 3.95 -16.13
N ASN A 145 -15.35 3.42 -15.88
CA ASN A 145 -15.61 1.99 -16.05
C ASN A 145 -15.42 1.57 -17.53
N PRO A 146 -14.66 0.51 -17.83
CA PRO A 146 -14.48 0.04 -19.21
C PRO A 146 -15.80 -0.42 -19.87
N ASN A 147 -16.78 -0.84 -19.08
CA ASN A 147 -18.10 -1.28 -19.53
C ASN A 147 -19.11 -0.13 -19.62
N ARG A 148 -18.68 1.13 -19.42
CA ARG A 148 -19.57 2.29 -19.50
C ARG A 148 -20.11 2.44 -20.92
N VAL A 149 -21.43 2.58 -21.04
CA VAL A 149 -22.09 2.87 -22.32
C VAL A 149 -21.81 4.32 -22.70
N THR A 150 -20.99 4.53 -23.73
CA THR A 150 -20.54 5.86 -24.17
C THR A 150 -21.36 6.43 -25.32
N ARG A 151 -22.11 5.60 -26.04
CA ARG A 151 -22.93 5.99 -27.19
C ARG A 151 -24.23 5.18 -27.25
N PRO A 152 -25.27 5.65 -27.95
CA PRO A 152 -26.50 4.89 -28.16
C PRO A 152 -26.24 3.57 -28.87
N MET A 153 -26.95 2.52 -28.43
CA MET A 153 -26.79 1.16 -28.95
C MET A 153 -28.16 0.59 -29.33
N LYS A 154 -28.28 0.03 -30.55
CA LYS A 154 -29.46 -0.66 -31.06
C LYS A 154 -29.31 -2.17 -30.89
N ARG A 155 -30.37 -2.83 -30.43
CA ARG A 155 -30.40 -4.29 -30.32
C ARG A 155 -30.60 -4.90 -31.71
N THR A 156 -29.73 -5.81 -32.12
CA THR A 156 -29.83 -6.53 -33.42
C THR A 156 -30.31 -7.97 -33.27
N GLY A 157 -30.24 -8.56 -32.08
CA GLY A 157 -30.72 -9.91 -31.79
C GLY A 157 -32.02 -10.00 -30.98
N SER A 158 -32.37 -11.22 -30.57
CA SER A 158 -33.45 -11.47 -29.61
C SER A 158 -33.15 -10.79 -28.27
N ARG A 159 -34.19 -10.50 -27.48
CA ARG A 159 -34.03 -9.95 -26.12
C ARG A 159 -33.19 -10.93 -25.28
N GLY A 160 -32.15 -10.42 -24.63
CA GLY A 160 -31.20 -11.23 -23.85
C GLY A 160 -30.00 -11.78 -24.62
N SER A 161 -29.94 -11.65 -25.95
CA SER A 161 -28.82 -12.16 -26.75
C SER A 161 -27.51 -11.36 -26.62
N GLY A 162 -27.54 -10.18 -25.99
CA GLY A 162 -26.36 -9.31 -25.83
C GLY A 162 -25.82 -8.71 -27.12
N ARG A 163 -26.50 -8.87 -28.26
CA ARG A 163 -26.07 -8.33 -29.56
C ARG A 163 -26.57 -6.91 -29.75
N TRP A 164 -25.61 -5.99 -29.79
CA TRP A 164 -25.83 -4.55 -29.91
C TRP A 164 -24.96 -3.95 -31.01
N GLU A 165 -25.51 -2.98 -31.72
CA GLU A 165 -24.84 -2.20 -32.76
C GLU A 165 -24.90 -0.71 -32.39
N PRO A 166 -23.79 0.04 -32.50
CA PRO A 166 -23.81 1.47 -32.22
C PRO A 166 -24.63 2.24 -33.26
N ILE A 167 -25.41 3.21 -32.81
CA ILE A 167 -26.20 4.11 -33.68
C ILE A 167 -25.97 5.58 -33.30
N SER A 168 -26.34 6.50 -34.20
CA SER A 168 -26.31 7.93 -33.91
C SER A 168 -27.38 8.33 -32.90
N TRP A 169 -27.21 9.49 -32.25
CA TRP A 169 -28.23 10.04 -31.35
C TRP A 169 -29.52 10.38 -32.10
N ASP A 170 -29.41 10.92 -33.32
CA ASP A 170 -30.57 11.26 -34.14
C ASP A 170 -31.37 10.01 -34.55
N ASP A 171 -30.69 8.92 -34.93
CA ASP A 171 -31.34 7.65 -35.26
C ASP A 171 -31.99 6.99 -34.03
N ALA A 172 -31.34 7.11 -32.86
CA ALA A 172 -31.85 6.55 -31.61
C ALA A 172 -33.14 7.26 -31.20
N ILE A 173 -33.12 8.59 -31.18
CA ILE A 173 -34.26 9.42 -30.84
C ILE A 173 -35.36 9.25 -31.90
N GLY A 174 -35.01 9.27 -33.19
CA GLY A 174 -35.96 9.09 -34.29
C GLY A 174 -36.72 7.76 -34.22
N GLN A 175 -36.05 6.66 -33.86
CA GLN A 175 -36.69 5.35 -33.67
C GLN A 175 -37.68 5.36 -32.49
N VAL A 176 -37.31 5.98 -31.35
CA VAL A 176 -38.19 6.08 -30.19
C VAL A 176 -39.41 6.96 -30.51
N VAL A 177 -39.18 8.12 -31.11
CA VAL A 177 -40.25 9.05 -31.51
C VAL A 177 -41.21 8.39 -32.48
N SER A 178 -40.71 7.72 -33.53
CA SER A 178 -41.55 7.02 -34.49
C SER A 178 -42.47 6.00 -33.81
N LYS A 179 -41.96 5.22 -32.85
CA LYS A 179 -42.75 4.22 -32.11
C LYS A 179 -43.76 4.86 -31.16
N LEU A 180 -43.40 5.96 -30.51
CA LEU A 180 -44.34 6.70 -29.65
C LEU A 180 -45.45 7.38 -30.45
N SER A 181 -45.12 7.94 -31.62
CA SER A 181 -46.11 8.53 -32.54
C SER A 181 -47.09 7.48 -33.05
N GLU A 182 -46.61 6.30 -33.46
CA GLU A 182 -47.46 5.18 -33.87
C GLU A 182 -48.46 4.77 -32.77
N LEU A 183 -48.01 4.70 -31.51
CA LEU A 183 -48.90 4.40 -30.38
C LEU A 183 -49.93 5.51 -30.14
N ARG A 184 -49.53 6.77 -30.32
CA ARG A 184 -50.41 7.93 -30.16
C ARG A 184 -51.48 7.98 -31.26
N GLU A 185 -51.09 7.78 -32.52
CA GLU A 185 -52.00 7.73 -33.67
C GLU A 185 -53.01 6.59 -33.54
N ASN A 186 -52.59 5.47 -32.96
CA ASN A 186 -53.46 4.34 -32.64
C ASN A 186 -54.28 4.52 -31.34
N CYS A 187 -54.25 5.70 -30.70
CA CYS A 187 -54.93 6.00 -29.44
C CYS A 187 -54.62 5.00 -28.29
N GLN A 188 -53.37 4.52 -28.22
CA GLN A 188 -52.90 3.58 -27.20
C GLN A 188 -51.73 4.12 -26.33
N PRO A 189 -51.81 5.34 -25.77
CA PRO A 189 -50.74 5.91 -24.95
C PRO A 189 -50.45 5.09 -23.69
N GLN A 190 -51.45 4.41 -23.13
CA GLN A 190 -51.33 3.55 -21.94
C GLN A 190 -50.42 2.33 -22.13
N LYS A 191 -49.97 2.02 -23.35
CA LYS A 191 -49.04 0.92 -23.60
C LYS A 191 -47.57 1.29 -23.40
N VAL A 192 -47.26 2.58 -23.24
CA VAL A 192 -45.88 3.06 -23.07
C VAL A 192 -45.32 2.66 -21.70
N GLY A 193 -46.15 2.70 -20.66
CA GLY A 193 -45.82 2.26 -19.30
C GLY A 193 -47.09 1.80 -18.60
N CYS A 194 -46.97 0.74 -17.81
CA CYS A 194 -48.03 0.25 -16.94
C CYS A 194 -48.07 1.04 -15.62
#